data_AF-A0A9C7Q1K1-F1
#
_entry.id   AF-A0A9C7Q1K1-F1
#
_cell.length_a   1.000
_cell.length_b   1.000
_cell.length_c   1.000
_cell.angle_alpha   90.00
_cell.angle_beta   90.00
_cell.angle_gamma   90.00
#
_symmetry.space_group_name_H-M   'P 1'
#
loop_
_entity.id
_entity.type
_entity.pdbx_description
1 polymer ?
#
loop_
_entity_poly.entity_id
_entity_poly.type
_entity_poly.pdbx_seq_one_letter_code
_entity_poly.pdbx_strand_id
1 'polypeptide(L)'
;MSCFGTLLRKKGLYLSLAALVTTKLLQESSYGDWLDVCVVDRAVEQLPPVTSFVIPIRDTLLHNFTVIALWILLVVFTLTCPKKGAAIFLVSFVSIWFHLTYWFLLLVKGWLDDATCSFGRFIGQPNSISGHYCYFTFCFLSLNSLFQVKHLYGGDLRRGKPLKVMFLDILENYVSKLLLYTFVVGGTVTVYRTFFHGYHSLRQILYGVSLGCLSHALMETVLWEYFIRGRHVLLILGVLALLSPNLLFFCTLLWPFPVYGYPVSSKQVIGHMVNWLILLISRNAWTDVLYLTRRKRERDRKALREKHIQDVLKANDETKWD
;
A
#
# COMPACT_ATOMS: atom_id res chain seq x y z
N MET A 1 -21.36 -24.08 7.80
CA MET A 1 -20.11 -24.47 7.12
C MET A 1 -19.96 -23.92 5.69
N SER A 2 -20.94 -23.20 5.10
CA SER A 2 -20.87 -22.75 3.70
C SER A 2 -19.96 -21.52 3.44
N CYS A 3 -19.62 -20.73 4.46
CA CYS A 3 -18.80 -19.51 4.31
C CYS A 3 -17.28 -19.81 4.22
N PHE A 4 -16.84 -21.00 4.67
CA PHE A 4 -15.44 -21.41 4.61
C PHE A 4 -15.03 -21.85 3.19
N GLY A 5 -15.96 -22.46 2.45
CA GLY A 5 -15.74 -22.92 1.07
C GLY A 5 -15.64 -21.78 0.04
N THR A 6 -16.43 -20.71 0.20
CA THR A 6 -16.34 -19.51 -0.64
C THR A 6 -15.09 -18.68 -0.35
N LEU A 7 -14.61 -18.68 0.90
CA LEU A 7 -13.36 -18.00 1.29
C LEU A 7 -12.11 -18.72 0.75
N LEU A 8 -12.11 -20.06 0.77
CA LEU A 8 -11.06 -20.89 0.16
C LEU A 8 -11.05 -20.76 -1.38
N ARG A 9 -12.22 -20.66 -2.03
CA ARG A 9 -12.30 -20.42 -3.49
C ARG A 9 -11.72 -19.06 -3.91
N LYS A 10 -11.99 -17.98 -3.17
CA LYS A 10 -11.44 -16.65 -3.49
C LYS A 10 -9.94 -16.55 -3.17
N LYS A 11 -9.50 -17.08 -2.02
CA LYS A 11 -8.06 -17.10 -1.64
C LYS A 11 -7.24 -18.01 -2.54
N GLY A 12 -7.81 -19.16 -2.94
CA GLY A 12 -7.25 -20.04 -3.95
C GLY A 12 -7.12 -19.33 -5.29
N LEU A 13 -8.13 -18.57 -5.74
CA LEU A 13 -8.03 -17.81 -6.98
C LEU A 13 -6.86 -16.81 -6.96
N TYR A 14 -6.68 -16.04 -5.88
CA TYR A 14 -5.58 -15.06 -5.81
C TYR A 14 -4.19 -15.71 -5.67
N LEU A 15 -4.06 -16.78 -4.87
CA LEU A 15 -2.82 -17.54 -4.74
C LEU A 15 -2.49 -18.31 -6.01
N SER A 16 -3.49 -18.87 -6.70
CA SER A 16 -3.33 -19.53 -7.99
C SER A 16 -3.04 -18.52 -9.10
N LEU A 17 -3.62 -17.32 -9.07
CA LEU A 17 -3.29 -16.25 -10.02
C LEU A 17 -1.89 -15.71 -9.78
N ALA A 18 -1.49 -15.50 -8.51
CA ALA A 18 -0.13 -15.11 -8.15
C ALA A 18 0.87 -16.20 -8.55
N ALA A 19 0.60 -17.46 -8.19
CA ALA A 19 1.42 -18.60 -8.58
C ALA A 19 1.49 -18.73 -10.11
N LEU A 20 0.38 -18.58 -10.83
CA LEU A 20 0.30 -18.63 -12.29
C LEU A 20 1.08 -17.48 -12.94
N VAL A 21 0.98 -16.26 -12.41
CA VAL A 21 1.77 -15.11 -12.87
C VAL A 21 3.25 -15.37 -12.58
N THR A 22 3.61 -15.86 -11.41
CA THR A 22 4.99 -16.24 -11.06
C THR A 22 5.48 -17.40 -11.92
N THR A 23 4.66 -18.42 -12.23
CA THR A 23 5.07 -19.54 -13.11
C THR A 23 5.15 -19.10 -14.56
N LYS A 24 4.26 -18.25 -15.07
CA LYS A 24 4.36 -17.64 -16.41
C LYS A 24 5.61 -16.77 -16.53
N LEU A 25 5.93 -15.99 -15.49
CA LEU A 25 7.17 -15.23 -15.38
C LEU A 25 8.41 -16.14 -15.39
N LEU A 26 8.33 -17.31 -14.73
CA LEU A 26 9.40 -18.32 -14.69
C LEU A 26 9.48 -19.15 -15.98
N GLN A 27 8.39 -19.34 -16.72
CA GLN A 27 8.36 -20.15 -17.96
C GLN A 27 8.83 -19.37 -19.19
N GLU A 28 8.73 -18.04 -19.18
CA GLU A 28 9.28 -17.18 -20.24
C GLU A 28 10.80 -16.94 -20.12
N SER A 29 11.49 -17.61 -19.17
CA SER A 29 12.95 -17.54 -19.04
C SER A 29 13.70 -18.52 -19.95
N SER A 30 13.22 -18.73 -21.18
CA SER A 30 14.10 -19.25 -22.23
C SER A 30 15.05 -18.11 -22.62
N TYR A 31 16.23 -18.13 -22.00
CA TYR A 31 17.44 -17.45 -22.44
C TYR A 31 17.57 -17.49 -23.97
N GLY A 32 17.24 -16.39 -24.66
CA GLY A 32 17.40 -16.31 -26.11
C GLY A 32 16.45 -15.33 -26.79
N ASP A 33 16.53 -14.06 -26.40
CA ASP A 33 16.16 -12.83 -27.16
C ASP A 33 16.42 -11.67 -26.19
N TRP A 34 17.69 -11.34 -26.05
CA TRP A 34 18.23 -10.43 -25.03
C TRP A 34 17.58 -9.05 -25.14
N LEU A 35 16.82 -8.58 -24.12
CA LEU A 35 16.80 -7.15 -23.76
C LEU A 35 16.65 -6.14 -24.95
N ASP A 36 16.02 -6.50 -26.07
CA ASP A 36 16.23 -5.86 -27.39
C ASP A 36 15.51 -4.50 -27.54
N VAL A 37 15.01 -3.94 -26.43
CA VAL A 37 14.34 -2.62 -26.40
C VAL A 37 14.65 -1.91 -25.06
N CYS A 38 15.89 -1.94 -24.57
CA CYS A 38 16.25 -1.28 -23.29
C CYS A 38 16.09 0.24 -23.25
N VAL A 39 15.82 0.84 -24.40
CA VAL A 39 15.08 2.09 -24.52
C VAL A 39 14.00 1.80 -25.57
N VAL A 40 12.71 2.00 -25.26
CA VAL A 40 11.77 2.21 -26.37
C VAL A 40 12.17 3.58 -26.89
N ASP A 41 12.87 3.61 -28.02
CA ASP A 41 13.44 4.81 -28.60
C ASP A 41 12.33 5.74 -29.11
N ARG A 42 11.56 6.32 -28.19
CA ARG A 42 10.48 7.29 -28.46
C ARG A 42 10.96 8.73 -28.30
N ALA A 43 12.21 8.93 -27.84
CA ALA A 43 12.75 10.22 -27.47
C ALA A 43 13.98 10.66 -28.29
N VAL A 44 14.54 9.80 -29.14
CA VAL A 44 15.59 10.22 -30.11
C VAL A 44 14.99 11.01 -31.28
N GLU A 45 13.67 10.97 -31.50
CA GLU A 45 12.98 11.98 -32.30
C GLU A 45 12.55 13.15 -31.39
N GLN A 46 13.54 13.95 -30.96
CA GLN A 46 13.36 15.23 -30.25
C GLN A 46 12.48 15.15 -28.99
N LEU A 47 13.11 15.03 -27.81
CA LEU A 47 12.47 15.39 -26.53
C LEU A 47 11.68 16.69 -26.74
N PRO A 48 10.34 16.64 -26.67
CA PRO A 48 9.56 17.82 -27.00
C PRO A 48 9.92 18.87 -25.94
N PRO A 49 10.06 20.15 -26.33
CA PRO A 49 10.54 21.19 -25.45
C PRO A 49 9.71 21.21 -24.16
N VAL A 50 10.31 21.58 -23.02
CA VAL A 50 9.65 21.58 -21.69
C VAL A 50 8.28 22.31 -21.70
N THR A 51 8.08 23.19 -22.67
CA THR A 51 6.85 23.93 -22.97
C THR A 51 5.69 23.09 -23.54
N SER A 52 5.93 21.86 -24.00
CA SER A 52 4.93 20.95 -24.59
C SER A 52 4.21 20.08 -23.57
N PHE A 53 4.66 20.06 -22.32
CA PHE A 53 4.07 19.23 -21.28
C PHE A 53 2.95 19.95 -20.54
N VAL A 54 1.94 19.18 -20.12
CA VAL A 54 0.81 19.64 -19.29
C VAL A 54 1.29 20.30 -17.97
N ILE A 55 2.49 19.94 -17.47
CA ILE A 55 3.11 20.54 -16.29
C ILE A 55 4.61 20.83 -16.57
N PRO A 56 5.07 22.09 -16.63
CA PRO A 56 6.45 22.46 -16.98
C PRO A 56 7.42 22.32 -15.78
N ILE A 57 7.37 21.21 -15.06
CA ILE A 57 8.25 20.90 -13.93
C ILE A 57 9.20 19.77 -14.34
N ARG A 58 10.44 19.72 -13.84
CA ARG A 58 11.35 18.59 -14.08
C ARG A 58 10.86 17.31 -13.38
N ASP A 59 11.02 16.14 -14.01
CA ASP A 59 10.47 14.86 -13.51
C ASP A 59 10.86 14.54 -12.06
N THR A 60 12.12 14.74 -11.69
CA THR A 60 12.60 14.52 -10.31
C THR A 60 11.89 15.42 -9.30
N LEU A 61 11.65 16.68 -9.66
CA LEU A 61 10.95 17.63 -8.79
C LEU A 61 9.47 17.26 -8.67
N LEU A 62 8.83 16.89 -9.78
CA LEU A 62 7.44 16.43 -9.79
C LEU A 62 7.26 15.17 -8.93
N HIS A 63 8.14 14.18 -9.09
CA HIS A 63 8.14 12.96 -8.28
C HIS A 63 8.29 13.30 -6.78
N ASN A 64 9.31 14.07 -6.42
CA ASN A 64 9.56 14.41 -5.02
C ASN A 64 8.39 15.20 -4.40
N PHE A 65 7.83 16.16 -5.13
CA PHE A 65 6.67 16.92 -4.69
C PHE A 65 5.46 16.01 -4.46
N THR A 66 5.22 15.06 -5.37
CA THR A 66 4.14 14.08 -5.25
C THR A 66 4.32 13.18 -4.03
N VAL A 67 5.54 12.69 -3.79
CA VAL A 67 5.87 11.87 -2.61
C VAL A 67 5.73 12.67 -1.32
N ILE A 68 6.16 13.94 -1.30
CA ILE A 68 5.99 14.83 -0.15
C ILE A 68 4.50 15.06 0.14
N ALA A 69 3.68 15.29 -0.89
CA ALA A 69 2.23 15.43 -0.74
C ALA A 69 1.59 14.19 -0.11
N LEU A 70 2.02 12.97 -0.51
CA LEU A 70 1.59 11.73 0.14
C LEU A 70 1.97 11.71 1.63
N TRP A 71 3.22 12.01 1.97
CA TRP A 71 3.66 11.98 3.37
C TRP A 71 2.91 13.00 4.23
N ILE A 72 2.70 14.22 3.71
CA ILE A 72 1.90 15.23 4.42
C ILE A 72 0.44 14.76 4.56
N LEU A 73 -0.12 14.11 3.54
CA LEU A 73 -1.46 13.50 3.62
C LEU A 73 -1.55 12.45 4.74
N LEU A 74 -0.53 11.59 4.87
CA LEU A 74 -0.48 10.59 5.94
C LEU A 74 -0.33 11.24 7.32
N VAL A 75 0.43 12.34 7.44
CA VAL A 75 0.51 13.13 8.67
C VAL A 75 -0.87 13.72 9.01
N VAL A 76 -1.54 14.38 8.05
CA VAL A 76 -2.88 14.93 8.25
C VAL A 76 -3.88 13.84 8.62
N PHE A 77 -3.78 12.65 8.00
CA PHE A 77 -4.57 11.47 8.35
C PHE A 77 -4.39 11.09 9.83
N THR A 78 -3.15 10.99 10.32
CA THR A 78 -2.89 10.64 11.73
C THR A 78 -3.39 11.73 12.69
N LEU A 79 -3.27 13.00 12.32
CA LEU A 79 -3.70 14.14 13.15
C LEU A 79 -5.23 14.26 13.25
N THR A 80 -5.94 13.96 12.16
CA THR A 80 -7.40 14.04 12.08
C THR A 80 -8.10 12.75 12.53
N CYS A 81 -7.38 11.64 12.71
CA CYS A 81 -7.96 10.39 13.19
C CYS A 81 -8.29 10.48 14.70
N PRO A 82 -9.49 10.03 15.14
CA PRO A 82 -9.88 10.10 16.56
C PRO A 82 -8.96 9.26 17.44
N LYS A 83 -8.51 8.12 16.91
CA LYS A 83 -7.67 7.16 17.59
C LYS A 83 -6.25 7.28 17.04
N LYS A 84 -5.55 8.34 17.44
CA LYS A 84 -4.20 8.68 16.94
C LYS A 84 -3.22 7.50 16.98
N GLY A 85 -3.16 6.78 18.10
CA GLY A 85 -2.26 5.62 18.21
C GLY A 85 -2.59 4.50 17.21
N ALA A 86 -3.87 4.23 16.95
CA ALA A 86 -4.29 3.26 15.94
C ALA A 86 -3.98 3.74 14.51
N ALA A 87 -4.12 5.03 14.22
CA ALA A 87 -3.73 5.59 12.93
C ALA A 87 -2.21 5.54 12.70
N ILE A 88 -1.42 5.88 13.72
CA ILE A 88 0.04 5.79 13.69
C ILE A 88 0.47 4.35 13.43
N PHE A 89 -0.10 3.39 14.18
CA PHE A 89 0.14 1.96 13.95
C PHE A 89 -0.14 1.56 12.51
N LEU A 90 -1.29 1.97 11.98
CA LEU A 90 -1.73 1.61 10.64
C LEU A 90 -0.81 2.20 9.56
N VAL A 91 -0.45 3.48 9.66
CA VAL A 91 0.47 4.13 8.71
C VAL A 91 1.86 3.47 8.74
N SER A 92 2.39 3.16 9.93
CA SER A 92 3.66 2.45 10.06
C SER A 92 3.59 1.02 9.52
N PHE A 93 2.48 0.31 9.75
CA PHE A 93 2.27 -1.02 9.18
C PHE A 93 2.26 -1.00 7.65
N VAL A 94 1.50 -0.09 7.03
CA VAL A 94 1.46 0.07 5.57
C VAL A 94 2.84 0.44 5.03
N SER A 95 3.59 1.30 5.73
CA SER A 95 4.94 1.71 5.34
C SER A 95 5.94 0.55 5.39
N ILE A 96 5.92 -0.27 6.46
CA ILE A 96 6.75 -1.47 6.58
C ILE A 96 6.41 -2.46 5.48
N TRP A 97 5.13 -2.69 5.22
CA TRP A 97 4.67 -3.58 4.16
C TRP A 97 5.17 -3.13 2.79
N PHE A 98 5.10 -1.83 2.50
CA PHE A 98 5.64 -1.27 1.28
C PHE A 98 7.16 -1.46 1.19
N HIS A 99 7.91 -1.20 2.26
CA HIS A 99 9.37 -1.41 2.27
C HIS A 99 9.73 -2.87 1.95
N LEU A 100 9.01 -3.83 2.54
CA LEU A 100 9.20 -5.25 2.24
C LEU A 100 8.88 -5.58 0.78
N THR A 101 7.79 -5.04 0.25
CA THR A 101 7.44 -5.21 -1.17
C THR A 101 8.54 -4.63 -2.08
N TYR A 102 9.07 -3.48 -1.72
CA TYR A 102 10.11 -2.80 -2.47
C TYR A 102 11.45 -3.55 -2.42
N TRP A 103 11.84 -4.07 -1.25
CA TRP A 103 13.03 -4.91 -1.13
C TRP A 103 12.88 -6.22 -1.89
N PHE A 104 11.70 -6.84 -1.87
CA PHE A 104 11.42 -8.01 -2.70
C PHE A 104 11.55 -7.67 -4.19
N LEU A 105 11.05 -6.52 -4.61
CA LEU A 105 11.22 -6.04 -5.98
C LEU A 105 12.71 -5.86 -6.33
N LEU A 106 13.55 -5.33 -5.43
CA LEU A 106 15.00 -5.20 -5.64
C LEU A 106 15.68 -6.57 -5.81
N LEU A 107 15.29 -7.55 -5.02
CA LEU A 107 15.79 -8.92 -5.14
C LEU A 107 15.44 -9.53 -6.50
N VAL A 108 14.17 -9.40 -6.92
CA VAL A 108 13.71 -9.88 -8.24
C VAL A 108 14.43 -9.17 -9.37
N LYS A 109 14.70 -7.87 -9.25
CA LYS A 109 15.50 -7.12 -10.23
C LYS A 109 16.91 -7.65 -10.37
N GLY A 110 17.57 -7.94 -9.25
CA GLY A 110 18.90 -8.56 -9.25
C GLY A 110 18.88 -9.91 -9.96
N TRP A 111 17.89 -10.74 -9.68
CA TRP A 111 17.78 -12.07 -10.28
C TRP A 111 17.48 -12.05 -11.78
N LEU A 112 16.65 -11.12 -12.24
CA LEU A 112 16.30 -10.97 -13.67
C LEU A 112 17.39 -10.29 -14.50
N ASP A 113 18.52 -9.93 -13.89
CA ASP A 113 19.60 -9.14 -14.50
C ASP A 113 19.11 -7.84 -15.17
N ASP A 114 17.98 -7.31 -14.71
CA ASP A 114 17.27 -6.15 -15.27
C ASP A 114 18.05 -4.83 -15.07
N ALA A 115 19.19 -4.88 -14.35
CA ALA A 115 20.10 -3.74 -14.32
C ALA A 115 20.98 -3.65 -15.56
N THR A 116 21.19 -4.71 -16.36
CA THR A 116 21.93 -4.59 -17.64
C THR A 116 21.23 -3.69 -18.65
N CYS A 117 19.90 -3.64 -18.62
CA CYS A 117 19.05 -2.68 -19.33
C CYS A 117 19.29 -1.21 -18.91
N SER A 118 19.98 -1.01 -17.77
CA SER A 118 20.31 0.27 -17.16
C SER A 118 21.68 0.83 -17.57
N PHE A 119 22.53 0.03 -18.24
CA PHE A 119 23.96 0.35 -18.38
C PHE A 119 24.38 0.83 -19.77
N GLY A 120 23.50 0.76 -20.77
CA GLY A 120 23.86 1.00 -22.18
C GLY A 120 24.12 2.45 -22.58
N ARG A 121 23.63 3.48 -21.87
CA ARG A 121 23.80 4.89 -22.30
C ARG A 121 24.06 5.95 -21.22
N PHE A 122 23.63 5.76 -19.97
CA PHE A 122 23.87 6.76 -18.91
C PHE A 122 24.12 6.09 -17.56
N ILE A 123 25.36 6.21 -17.06
CA ILE A 123 25.70 5.92 -15.67
C ILE A 123 24.83 6.84 -14.79
N GLY A 124 23.73 6.32 -14.25
CA GLY A 124 22.87 7.04 -13.29
C GLY A 124 21.36 7.08 -13.55
N GLN A 125 20.82 6.45 -14.60
CA GLN A 125 19.35 6.38 -14.82
C GLN A 125 18.87 4.95 -15.15
N PRO A 126 18.62 4.11 -14.15
CA PRO A 126 18.26 2.71 -14.37
C PRO A 126 16.78 2.51 -14.76
N ASN A 127 16.55 2.00 -15.97
CA ASN A 127 15.25 1.51 -16.45
C ASN A 127 15.10 0.03 -16.08
N SER A 128 14.23 -0.29 -15.12
CA SER A 128 13.92 -1.66 -14.66
C SER A 128 12.42 -1.80 -14.34
N ILE A 129 11.94 -2.97 -13.92
CA ILE A 129 10.57 -3.16 -13.35
C ILE A 129 10.28 -1.99 -12.43
N SER A 130 9.29 -1.18 -12.80
CA SER A 130 9.29 0.17 -12.27
C SER A 130 8.82 0.17 -10.82
N GLY A 131 9.77 0.42 -9.92
CA GLY A 131 9.48 0.70 -8.52
C GLY A 131 8.49 1.86 -8.39
N HIS A 132 8.51 2.81 -9.34
CA HIS A 132 7.53 3.90 -9.40
C HIS A 132 6.11 3.38 -9.63
N TYR A 133 5.89 2.49 -10.59
CA TYR A 133 4.54 1.96 -10.86
C TYR A 133 4.06 1.08 -9.71
N CYS A 134 4.94 0.26 -9.14
CA CYS A 134 4.62 -0.50 -7.93
C CYS A 134 4.25 0.42 -6.76
N TYR A 135 5.04 1.47 -6.52
CA TYR A 135 4.83 2.46 -5.47
C TYR A 135 3.51 3.22 -5.64
N PHE A 136 3.31 3.88 -6.79
CA PHE A 136 2.12 4.69 -7.01
C PHE A 136 0.85 3.85 -7.01
N THR A 137 0.88 2.64 -7.60
CA THR A 137 -0.26 1.71 -7.55
C THR A 137 -0.56 1.28 -6.12
N PHE A 138 0.45 0.82 -5.38
CA PHE A 138 0.28 0.38 -3.99
C PHE A 138 -0.24 1.52 -3.09
N CYS A 139 0.35 2.71 -3.19
CA CYS A 139 -0.03 3.85 -2.37
C CYS A 139 -1.43 4.36 -2.70
N PHE A 140 -1.80 4.44 -3.99
CA PHE A 140 -3.14 4.83 -4.41
C PHE A 140 -4.21 3.90 -3.84
N LEU A 141 -4.02 2.59 -3.97
CA LEU A 141 -4.95 1.60 -3.45
C LEU A 141 -4.99 1.61 -1.91
N SER A 142 -3.83 1.67 -1.26
CA SER A 142 -3.73 1.60 0.21
C SER A 142 -4.26 2.85 0.91
N LEU A 143 -4.18 4.03 0.29
CA LEU A 143 -4.80 5.25 0.80
C LEU A 143 -6.31 5.08 0.99
N ASN A 144 -7.00 4.45 0.03
CA ASN A 144 -8.43 4.19 0.13
C ASN A 144 -8.74 3.33 1.37
N SER A 145 -7.98 2.25 1.57
CA SER A 145 -8.11 1.39 2.76
C SER A 145 -7.88 2.15 4.06
N LEU A 146 -6.88 3.03 4.12
CA LEU A 146 -6.62 3.86 5.31
C LEU A 146 -7.84 4.74 5.65
N PHE A 147 -8.43 5.41 4.66
CA PHE A 147 -9.61 6.25 4.87
C PHE A 147 -10.85 5.43 5.25
N GLN A 148 -11.05 4.24 4.68
CA GLN A 148 -12.12 3.32 5.09
C GLN A 148 -11.98 2.90 6.55
N VAL A 149 -10.75 2.56 6.97
CA VAL A 149 -10.47 2.20 8.36
C VAL A 149 -10.68 3.38 9.32
N LYS A 150 -10.29 4.60 8.93
CA LYS A 150 -10.60 5.82 9.71
C LYS A 150 -12.11 5.97 9.93
N HIS A 151 -12.93 5.68 8.92
CA HIS A 151 -14.37 5.80 9.00
C HIS A 151 -15.00 4.83 10.03
N LEU A 152 -14.36 3.69 10.31
CA LEU A 152 -14.78 2.77 11.38
C LEU A 152 -14.64 3.38 12.78
N TYR A 153 -13.72 4.33 12.95
CA TYR A 153 -13.42 4.97 14.23
C TYR A 153 -14.04 6.37 14.37
N GLY A 154 -14.59 6.93 13.28
CA GLY A 154 -15.04 8.33 13.16
C GLY A 154 -16.28 8.73 13.97
N GLY A 155 -16.91 7.82 14.71
CA GLY A 155 -18.20 8.07 15.38
C GLY A 155 -18.22 9.17 16.44
N ASP A 156 -17.07 9.53 17.03
CA ASP A 156 -17.03 10.37 18.26
C ASP A 156 -16.33 11.74 18.11
N LEU A 157 -15.86 12.12 16.91
CA LEU A 157 -15.01 13.32 16.71
C LEU A 157 -15.71 14.67 16.89
N ARG A 158 -17.05 14.71 16.86
CA ARG A 158 -17.81 15.97 16.87
C ARG A 158 -18.15 16.52 18.25
N ARG A 159 -17.71 15.89 19.34
CA ARG A 159 -17.85 16.42 20.70
C ARG A 159 -16.59 17.19 21.09
N GLY A 160 -16.52 18.48 20.75
CA GLY A 160 -15.39 19.33 21.09
C GLY A 160 -15.70 20.82 20.97
N LYS A 161 -14.77 21.67 21.44
CA LYS A 161 -14.87 23.13 21.28
C LYS A 161 -15.05 23.47 19.79
N PRO A 162 -15.94 24.40 19.42
CA PRO A 162 -16.35 24.67 18.04
C PRO A 162 -15.16 25.01 17.13
N LEU A 163 -14.18 25.78 17.64
CA LEU A 163 -12.98 26.14 16.88
C LEU A 163 -12.09 24.94 16.53
N LYS A 164 -11.97 23.97 17.44
CA LYS A 164 -11.21 22.72 17.21
C LYS A 164 -11.91 21.84 16.19
N VAL A 165 -13.24 21.77 16.24
CA VAL A 165 -14.06 21.02 15.29
C VAL A 165 -13.92 21.63 13.89
N MET A 166 -14.01 22.95 13.78
CA MET A 166 -13.82 23.67 12.51
C MET A 166 -12.42 23.44 11.92
N PHE A 167 -11.36 23.54 12.73
CA PHE A 167 -9.99 23.31 12.24
C PHE A 167 -9.77 21.87 11.75
N LEU A 168 -10.28 20.88 12.49
CA LEU A 168 -10.20 19.47 12.07
C LEU A 168 -11.02 19.20 10.80
N ASP A 169 -12.17 19.86 10.65
CA ASP A 169 -12.99 19.77 9.45
C ASP A 169 -12.26 20.35 8.23
N ILE A 170 -11.59 21.50 8.37
CA ILE A 170 -10.75 22.08 7.32
C ILE A 170 -9.64 21.13 6.90
N LEU A 171 -8.90 20.58 7.88
CA LEU A 171 -7.82 19.64 7.61
C LEU A 171 -8.30 18.36 6.92
N GLU A 172 -9.41 17.80 7.39
CA GLU A 172 -9.95 16.54 6.89
C GLU A 172 -10.61 16.69 5.52
N ASN A 173 -11.45 17.71 5.33
CA ASN A 173 -12.27 17.82 4.14
C ASN A 173 -11.62 18.63 3.01
N TYR A 174 -10.74 19.58 3.31
CA TYR A 174 -10.15 20.45 2.29
C TYR A 174 -8.68 20.12 2.09
N VAL A 175 -7.86 20.17 3.15
CA VAL A 175 -6.42 19.93 3.03
C VAL A 175 -6.13 18.49 2.60
N SER A 176 -6.78 17.49 3.20
CA SER A 176 -6.57 16.08 2.81
C SER A 176 -7.01 15.81 1.37
N LYS A 177 -8.12 16.40 0.92
CA LYS A 177 -8.57 16.24 -0.48
C LYS A 177 -7.62 16.92 -1.45
N LEU A 178 -7.17 18.14 -1.15
CA LEU A 178 -6.19 18.84 -1.98
C LEU A 178 -4.90 18.02 -2.11
N LEU A 179 -4.36 17.52 -0.99
CA LEU A 179 -3.16 16.67 -1.00
C LEU A 179 -3.39 15.36 -1.75
N LEU A 180 -4.56 14.74 -1.61
CA LEU A 180 -4.93 13.55 -2.36
C LEU A 180 -4.99 13.83 -3.87
N TYR A 181 -5.65 14.92 -4.30
CA TYR A 181 -5.69 15.31 -5.70
C TYR A 181 -4.28 15.60 -6.25
N THR A 182 -3.46 16.31 -5.48
CA THR A 182 -2.06 16.57 -5.83
C THR A 182 -1.27 15.27 -5.99
N PHE A 183 -1.44 14.31 -5.08
CA PHE A 183 -0.82 13.00 -5.17
C PHE A 183 -1.29 12.21 -6.40
N VAL A 184 -2.60 12.19 -6.67
CA VAL A 184 -3.19 11.46 -7.80
C VAL A 184 -2.76 12.06 -9.14
N VAL A 185 -2.90 13.37 -9.30
CA VAL A 185 -2.51 14.08 -10.53
C VAL A 185 -1.00 14.01 -10.72
N GLY A 186 -0.23 14.38 -9.69
CA GLY A 186 1.23 14.35 -9.74
C GLY A 186 1.79 12.94 -9.98
N GLY A 187 1.19 11.92 -9.37
CA GLY A 187 1.54 10.52 -9.57
C GLY A 187 1.23 10.05 -10.98
N THR A 188 0.03 10.36 -11.49
CA THR A 188 -0.37 10.02 -12.86
C THR A 188 0.54 10.69 -13.88
N VAL A 189 0.86 11.98 -13.71
CA VAL A 189 1.76 12.70 -14.63
C VAL A 189 3.19 12.16 -14.53
N THR A 190 3.66 11.83 -13.33
CA THR A 190 4.98 11.19 -13.15
C THR A 190 5.04 9.87 -13.90
N VAL A 191 4.07 9.00 -13.67
CA VAL A 191 3.97 7.68 -14.31
C VAL A 191 3.83 7.82 -15.83
N TYR A 192 2.97 8.71 -16.31
CA TYR A 192 2.83 9.05 -17.73
C TYR A 192 4.17 9.45 -18.33
N ARG A 193 4.86 10.42 -17.76
CA ARG A 193 6.17 10.88 -18.26
C ARG A 193 7.20 9.77 -18.26
N THR A 194 7.19 8.90 -17.24
CA THR A 194 8.11 7.77 -17.25
C THR A 194 7.87 6.78 -18.39
N PHE A 195 6.64 6.64 -18.88
CA PHE A 195 6.36 5.86 -20.08
C PHE A 195 6.76 6.60 -21.36
N PHE A 196 6.37 7.86 -21.49
CA PHE A 196 6.60 8.65 -22.71
C PHE A 196 8.07 9.00 -22.94
N HIS A 197 8.83 9.24 -21.87
CA HIS A 197 10.28 9.46 -21.96
C HIS A 197 11.06 8.17 -22.20
N GLY A 198 10.38 7.03 -22.36
CA GLY A 198 11.01 5.75 -22.67
C GLY A 198 11.76 5.13 -21.48
N TYR A 199 11.48 5.56 -20.24
CA TYR A 199 12.12 4.99 -19.04
C TYR A 199 11.65 3.56 -18.74
N HIS A 200 10.48 3.15 -19.24
CA HIS A 200 9.97 1.79 -18.99
C HIS A 200 9.26 1.21 -20.21
N SER A 201 9.48 -0.08 -20.47
CA SER A 201 8.67 -0.85 -21.41
C SER A 201 7.27 -1.14 -20.84
N LEU A 202 6.29 -1.41 -21.71
CA LEU A 202 4.94 -1.78 -21.28
C LEU A 202 4.95 -3.03 -20.35
N ARG A 203 5.83 -3.99 -20.62
CA ARG A 203 6.00 -5.19 -19.79
C ARG A 203 6.47 -4.86 -18.37
N GLN A 204 7.50 -4.01 -18.23
CA GLN A 204 8.00 -3.54 -16.93
C GLN A 204 6.94 -2.77 -16.14
N ILE A 205 6.11 -1.99 -16.85
CA ILE A 205 4.96 -1.29 -16.29
C ILE A 205 3.94 -2.28 -15.73
N LEU A 206 3.52 -3.26 -16.54
CA LEU A 206 2.55 -4.27 -16.13
C LEU A 206 3.03 -5.07 -14.93
N TYR A 207 4.32 -5.40 -14.86
CA TYR A 207 4.91 -6.06 -13.70
C TYR A 207 4.88 -5.20 -12.45
N GLY A 208 5.27 -3.91 -12.56
CA GLY A 208 5.20 -2.98 -11.43
C GLY A 208 3.76 -2.81 -10.91
N VAL A 209 2.80 -2.60 -11.81
CA VAL A 209 1.37 -2.48 -11.45
C VAL A 209 0.85 -3.77 -10.81
N SER A 210 1.13 -4.93 -11.42
CA SER A 210 0.66 -6.23 -10.92
C SER A 210 1.22 -6.53 -9.52
N LEU A 211 2.50 -6.26 -9.29
CA LEU A 211 3.12 -6.42 -7.97
C LEU A 211 2.52 -5.46 -6.95
N GLY A 212 2.29 -4.20 -7.33
CA GLY A 212 1.63 -3.21 -6.46
C GLY A 212 0.22 -3.63 -6.06
N CYS A 213 -0.59 -4.10 -7.02
CA CYS A 213 -1.93 -4.65 -6.78
C CYS A 213 -1.90 -5.90 -5.88
N LEU A 214 -1.00 -6.85 -6.17
CA LEU A 214 -0.86 -8.07 -5.39
C LEU A 214 -0.45 -7.77 -3.94
N SER A 215 0.56 -6.91 -3.77
CA SER A 215 1.03 -6.50 -2.45
C SER A 215 -0.08 -5.81 -1.66
N HIS A 216 -0.83 -4.89 -2.30
CA HIS A 216 -1.97 -4.25 -1.67
C HIS A 216 -3.05 -5.27 -1.26
N ALA A 217 -3.43 -6.21 -2.13
CA ALA A 217 -4.44 -7.22 -1.82
C ALA A 217 -4.03 -8.14 -0.65
N LEU A 218 -2.74 -8.50 -0.58
CA LEU A 218 -2.20 -9.27 0.55
C LEU A 218 -2.20 -8.44 1.84
N MET A 219 -1.81 -7.18 1.77
CA MET A 219 -1.85 -6.24 2.90
C MET A 219 -3.29 -6.04 3.41
N GLU A 220 -4.24 -5.81 2.51
CA GLU A 220 -5.68 -5.71 2.80
C GLU A 220 -6.19 -6.97 3.50
N THR A 221 -5.80 -8.15 3.01
CA THR A 221 -6.17 -9.42 3.63
C THR A 221 -5.62 -9.49 5.06
N VAL A 222 -4.35 -9.12 5.27
CA VAL A 222 -3.75 -9.05 6.60
C VAL A 222 -4.51 -8.07 7.51
N LEU A 223 -4.77 -6.87 7.01
CA LEU A 223 -5.43 -5.81 7.74
C LEU A 223 -6.86 -6.19 8.17
N TRP A 224 -7.69 -6.65 7.24
CA TRP A 224 -9.09 -6.95 7.51
C TRP A 224 -9.30 -8.27 8.23
N GLU A 225 -8.61 -9.33 7.82
CA GLU A 225 -8.85 -10.68 8.34
C GLU A 225 -8.13 -10.94 9.65
N TYR A 226 -6.97 -10.33 9.87
CA TYR A 226 -6.14 -10.59 11.05
C TYR A 226 -6.16 -9.41 12.01
N PHE A 227 -5.93 -8.19 11.53
CA PHE A 227 -5.89 -7.05 12.44
C PHE A 227 -7.29 -6.63 12.88
N ILE A 228 -8.21 -6.31 11.97
CA ILE A 228 -9.54 -5.78 12.33
C ILE A 228 -10.44 -6.84 12.98
N ARG A 229 -10.30 -8.12 12.60
CA ARG A 229 -10.98 -9.23 13.30
C ARG A 229 -10.28 -9.65 14.60
N GLY A 230 -9.12 -9.06 14.92
CA GLY A 230 -8.39 -9.31 16.17
C GLY A 230 -7.79 -10.72 16.28
N ARG A 231 -7.43 -11.34 15.16
CA ARG A 231 -6.83 -12.67 15.12
C ARG A 231 -5.34 -12.57 14.83
N HIS A 232 -4.51 -13.12 15.71
CA HIS A 232 -3.08 -13.38 15.43
C HIS A 232 -2.23 -12.14 15.07
N VAL A 233 -2.57 -10.94 15.59
CA VAL A 233 -1.80 -9.70 15.33
C VAL A 233 -0.31 -9.89 15.63
N LEU A 234 0.04 -10.44 16.80
CA LEU A 234 1.41 -10.70 17.20
C LEU A 234 2.12 -11.73 16.30
N LEU A 235 1.41 -12.75 15.82
CA LEU A 235 1.97 -13.73 14.88
C LEU A 235 2.36 -13.07 13.57
N ILE A 236 1.47 -12.25 12.99
CA ILE A 236 1.74 -11.56 11.74
C ILE A 236 2.89 -10.55 11.91
N LEU A 237 2.92 -9.81 13.02
CA LEU A 237 4.05 -8.93 13.33
C LEU A 237 5.34 -9.73 13.50
N GLY A 238 5.30 -10.92 14.11
CA GLY A 238 6.44 -11.82 14.20
C GLY A 238 6.94 -12.28 12.82
N VAL A 239 6.02 -12.68 11.93
CA VAL A 239 6.36 -13.06 10.55
C VAL A 239 7.00 -11.88 9.81
N LEU A 240 6.43 -10.68 9.91
CA LEU A 240 7.00 -9.49 9.29
C LEU A 240 8.38 -9.14 9.86
N ALA A 241 8.56 -9.27 11.18
CA ALA A 241 9.83 -9.01 11.86
C ALA A 241 10.92 -10.02 11.44
N LEU A 242 10.54 -11.26 11.11
CA LEU A 242 11.45 -12.24 10.52
C LEU A 242 11.73 -11.92 9.05
N LEU A 243 10.73 -11.52 8.27
CA LEU A 243 10.90 -11.22 6.85
C LEU A 243 11.82 -10.00 6.62
N SER A 244 11.71 -8.94 7.42
CA SER A 244 12.51 -7.71 7.29
C SER A 244 14.03 -7.94 7.18
N PRO A 245 14.70 -8.52 8.19
CA PRO A 245 16.15 -8.72 8.15
C PRO A 245 16.55 -9.78 7.11
N ASN A 246 15.74 -10.83 6.93
CA ASN A 246 16.03 -11.86 5.92
C ASN A 246 16.00 -11.27 4.52
N LEU A 247 15.00 -10.46 4.19
CA LEU A 247 14.89 -9.84 2.89
C LEU A 247 16.01 -8.84 2.64
N LEU A 248 16.39 -8.05 3.65
CA LEU A 248 17.55 -7.16 3.57
C LEU A 248 18.86 -7.94 3.36
N PHE A 249 19.03 -9.06 4.08
CA PHE A 249 20.16 -9.97 3.94
C PHE A 249 20.23 -10.56 2.52
N PHE A 250 19.13 -11.14 2.03
CA PHE A 250 19.07 -11.71 0.68
C PHE A 250 19.26 -10.65 -0.39
N CYS A 251 18.68 -9.45 -0.24
CA CYS A 251 18.94 -8.34 -1.15
C CYS A 251 20.42 -8.03 -1.21
N THR A 252 21.13 -8.05 -0.08
CA THR A 252 22.57 -7.74 -0.03
C THR A 252 23.42 -8.88 -0.59
N LEU A 253 23.11 -10.13 -0.24
CA LEU A 253 23.84 -11.32 -0.65
C LEU A 253 23.70 -11.61 -2.15
N LEU A 254 22.49 -11.41 -2.68
CA LEU A 254 22.15 -11.74 -4.06
C LEU A 254 22.16 -10.51 -4.97
N TRP A 255 22.70 -9.37 -4.51
CA TRP A 255 22.87 -8.18 -5.36
C TRP A 255 24.05 -8.37 -6.32
N PRO A 256 23.82 -8.50 -7.63
CA PRO A 256 24.90 -8.82 -8.56
C PRO A 256 25.65 -7.57 -9.03
N PHE A 257 25.32 -6.37 -8.53
CA PHE A 257 25.81 -5.09 -9.06
C PHE A 257 26.59 -4.25 -8.03
N PRO A 258 27.74 -4.73 -7.49
CA PRO A 258 28.48 -4.08 -6.41
C PRO A 258 29.02 -2.68 -6.77
N VAL A 259 29.26 -2.40 -8.05
CA VAL A 259 29.76 -1.11 -8.55
C VAL A 259 28.79 0.05 -8.28
N TYR A 260 27.51 -0.23 -8.06
CA TYR A 260 26.47 0.77 -7.81
C TYR A 260 26.14 0.94 -6.33
N GLY A 261 26.93 0.33 -5.46
CA GLY A 261 26.72 0.32 -4.02
C GLY A 261 25.63 -0.66 -3.58
N TYR A 262 25.19 -0.51 -2.34
CA TYR A 262 24.20 -1.39 -1.75
C TYR A 262 22.79 -1.14 -2.34
N PRO A 263 22.01 -2.20 -2.59
CA PRO A 263 20.66 -2.09 -3.16
C PRO A 263 19.69 -1.33 -2.26
N VAL A 264 19.94 -1.36 -0.95
CA VAL A 264 19.16 -0.65 0.06
C VAL A 264 20.08 0.34 0.76
N SER A 265 19.73 1.62 0.69
CA SER A 265 20.50 2.69 1.34
C SER A 265 20.36 2.65 2.86
N SER A 266 21.39 3.12 3.58
CA SER A 266 21.35 3.27 5.04
C SER A 266 20.16 4.12 5.52
N LYS A 267 19.78 5.14 4.76
CA LYS A 267 18.59 5.98 5.04
C LYS A 267 17.29 5.17 5.00
N GLN A 268 17.13 4.26 4.03
CA GLN A 268 15.97 3.38 3.95
C GLN A 268 15.93 2.37 5.10
N VAL A 269 17.08 1.82 5.48
CA VAL A 269 17.20 0.92 6.64
C VAL A 269 16.80 1.65 7.94
N ILE A 270 17.34 2.85 8.17
CA ILE A 270 16.99 3.68 9.33
C ILE A 270 15.49 4.00 9.33
N GLY A 271 14.93 4.43 8.19
CA GLY A 271 13.50 4.70 8.07
C GLY A 271 12.63 3.46 8.33
N HIS A 272 13.08 2.27 7.93
CA HIS A 272 12.41 1.02 8.24
C HIS A 272 12.46 0.68 9.73
N MET A 273 13.62 0.84 10.37
CA MET A 273 13.78 0.62 11.82
C MET A 273 12.92 1.59 12.64
N VAL A 274 12.88 2.87 12.25
CA VAL A 274 12.01 3.88 12.89
C VAL A 274 10.54 3.48 12.77
N ASN A 275 10.09 3.03 11.59
CA ASN A 275 8.72 2.55 11.43
C ASN A 275 8.41 1.33 12.30
N TRP A 276 9.35 0.39 12.45
CA TRP A 276 9.21 -0.74 13.37
C TRP A 276 9.06 -0.29 14.83
N LEU A 277 9.91 0.65 15.26
CA LEU A 277 9.82 1.22 16.61
C LEU A 277 8.46 1.88 16.85
N ILE A 278 8.01 2.72 15.91
CA ILE A 278 6.71 3.38 15.98
C ILE A 278 5.57 2.34 16.03
N LEU A 279 5.64 1.31 15.18
CA LEU A 279 4.65 0.22 15.14
C LEU A 279 4.58 -0.51 16.49
N LEU A 280 5.74 -0.83 17.09
CA LEU A 280 5.80 -1.54 18.37
C LEU A 280 5.26 -0.70 19.53
N ILE A 281 5.58 0.60 19.56
CA ILE A 281 5.09 1.53 20.59
C ILE A 281 3.57 1.73 20.46
N SER A 282 3.07 1.84 19.22
CA SER A 282 1.65 2.10 18.94
C SER A 282 0.76 0.86 18.96
N ARG A 283 1.33 -0.35 19.07
CA ARG A 283 0.59 -1.62 19.04
C ARG A 283 -0.53 -1.71 20.08
N ASN A 284 -0.28 -1.22 21.30
CA ASN A 284 -1.24 -1.33 22.39
C ASN A 284 -2.46 -0.43 22.11
N ALA A 285 -2.22 0.75 21.54
CA ALA A 285 -3.29 1.65 21.13
C ALA A 285 -4.17 1.04 20.02
N TRP A 286 -3.59 0.23 19.13
CA TRP A 286 -4.35 -0.55 18.15
C TRP A 286 -5.19 -1.65 18.82
N THR A 287 -4.62 -2.43 19.74
CA THR A 287 -5.34 -3.51 20.44
C THR A 287 -6.50 -2.99 21.27
N ASP A 288 -6.34 -1.84 21.93
CA ASP A 288 -7.39 -1.21 22.74
C ASP A 288 -8.59 -0.80 21.88
N VAL A 289 -8.32 -0.25 20.69
CA VAL A 289 -9.36 0.13 19.73
C VAL A 289 -10.13 -1.09 19.21
N LEU A 290 -9.42 -2.19 18.91
CA LEU A 290 -10.06 -3.44 18.51
C LEU A 290 -10.95 -4.01 19.62
N TYR A 291 -10.46 -4.02 20.86
CA TYR A 291 -11.22 -4.51 22.01
C TYR A 291 -12.53 -3.73 22.20
N LEU A 292 -12.46 -2.39 22.16
CA LEU A 292 -13.64 -1.54 22.27
C LEU A 292 -14.64 -1.78 21.13
N THR A 293 -14.14 -1.92 19.91
CA THR A 293 -14.97 -2.16 18.72
C THR A 293 -15.67 -3.52 18.80
N ARG A 294 -14.97 -4.56 19.27
CA ARG A 294 -15.53 -5.90 19.48
C ARG A 294 -16.61 -5.89 20.55
N ARG A 295 -16.35 -5.26 21.71
CA ARG A 295 -17.31 -5.14 22.80
C ARG A 295 -18.56 -4.35 22.40
N LYS A 296 -18.43 -3.34 21.54
CA LYS A 296 -19.58 -2.61 20.97
C LYS A 296 -20.41 -3.53 20.06
N ARG A 297 -19.78 -4.22 19.11
CA ARG A 297 -20.46 -5.16 18.20
C ARG A 297 -21.18 -6.29 18.95
N GLU A 298 -20.58 -6.82 20.01
CA GLU A 298 -21.22 -7.85 20.83
C GLU A 298 -22.45 -7.33 21.56
N ARG A 299 -22.41 -6.09 22.07
CA ARG A 299 -23.58 -5.42 22.66
C ARG A 299 -24.68 -5.18 21.62
N ASP A 300 -24.33 -4.63 20.47
CA ASP A 300 -25.30 -4.35 19.39
C ASP A 300 -25.98 -5.64 18.91
N ARG A 301 -25.23 -6.75 18.79
CA ARG A 301 -25.80 -8.06 18.46
C ARG A 301 -26.74 -8.60 19.53
N LYS A 302 -26.41 -8.43 20.81
CA LYS A 302 -27.30 -8.83 21.92
C LYS A 302 -28.60 -8.03 21.89
N ALA A 303 -28.49 -6.70 21.75
CA ALA A 303 -29.65 -5.81 21.67
C ALA A 303 -30.55 -6.15 20.46
N LEU A 304 -29.96 -6.45 19.29
CA LEU A 304 -30.72 -6.86 18.11
C LEU A 304 -31.45 -8.20 18.33
N ARG A 305 -30.79 -9.15 19.00
CA ARG A 305 -31.38 -10.45 19.33
C ARG A 305 -32.52 -10.31 20.34
N GLU A 306 -32.34 -9.49 21.37
CA GLU A 306 -33.38 -9.18 22.36
C GLU A 306 -34.59 -8.52 21.70
N LYS A 307 -34.35 -7.53 20.82
CA LYS A 307 -35.42 -6.90 20.04
C LYS A 307 -36.18 -7.93 19.18
N HIS A 308 -35.46 -8.79 18.47
CA HIS A 308 -36.10 -9.83 17.66
C HIS A 308 -36.94 -10.80 18.49
N ILE A 309 -36.47 -11.20 19.69
CA ILE A 309 -37.25 -12.04 20.60
C ILE A 309 -38.52 -11.31 21.06
N GLN A 310 -38.42 -10.02 21.41
CA GLN A 310 -39.57 -9.20 21.79
C GLN A 310 -40.59 -9.08 20.65
N ASP A 311 -40.13 -8.85 19.42
CA ASP A 311 -40.99 -8.75 18.24
C ASP A 311 -41.73 -10.08 17.97
N VAL A 312 -41.05 -11.23 18.12
CA VAL A 312 -41.67 -12.57 17.98
C VAL A 312 -42.68 -12.85 19.08
N LEU A 313 -42.37 -12.52 20.34
CA LEU A 313 -43.30 -12.70 21.45
C LEU A 313 -44.58 -11.87 21.26
N LYS A 314 -44.43 -10.60 20.85
CA LYS A 314 -45.55 -9.71 20.58
C LYS A 314 -46.46 -10.24 19.45
N ALA A 315 -45.88 -10.73 18.36
CA ALA A 315 -46.64 -11.31 17.25
C ALA A 315 -47.43 -12.58 17.65
N ASN A 316 -46.88 -13.39 18.56
CA ASN A 316 -47.57 -14.58 19.10
C ASN A 316 -48.70 -14.24 20.06
N ASP A 317 -48.61 -13.12 20.78
CA ASP A 317 -49.71 -12.67 21.65
C ASP A 317 -50.87 -12.09 20.82
N GLU A 318 -50.57 -11.38 19.73
CA GLU A 318 -51.61 -10.84 18.81
C GLU A 318 -52.39 -11.95 18.08
N THR A 319 -51.78 -13.10 17.81
CA THR A 319 -52.43 -14.24 17.13
C THR A 319 -53.26 -15.15 18.05
N LYS A 320 -53.24 -14.95 19.37
CA LYS A 320 -54.05 -15.73 20.32
C LYS A 320 -55.47 -15.19 20.52
N TRP A 321 -55.80 -14.04 19.95
CA TRP A 321 -57.08 -13.35 20.14
C TRP A 321 -57.97 -13.33 18.88
N ASP A 322 -57.56 -14.01 17.81
CA ASP A 322 -58.35 -14.28 16.60
C ASP A 322 -58.76 -15.77 16.54
#